data_AF-A0A7V2HY30-F1
#
_entry.id   AF-A0A7V2HY30-F1
#
_cell.length_a   1.000
_cell.length_b   1.000
_cell.length_c   1.000
_cell.angle_alpha   90.00
_cell.angle_beta   90.00
_cell.angle_gamma   90.00
#
_symmetry.space_group_name_H-M   'P 1'
#
loop_
_entity.id
_entity.type
_entity.pdbx_description
1 polymer ?
#
loop_
_entity_poly.entity_id
_entity_poly.type
_entity_poly.pdbx_seq_one_letter_code
_entity_poly.pdbx_strand_id
1 'polypeptide(L)' 'MPKITEKFQITIPKEAREKIGLKPGEEFDVIVLNDNEIVLRRKFKRITNPLEVLLGKEEWKGEISPEKLDELSEE' A
#
# COMPACT_ATOMS: atom_id res chain seq x y z
N MET A 1 -17.40 -0.39 -18.11
CA MET A 1 -15.95 -0.15 -18.27
C MET A 1 -15.65 1.27 -17.83
N PRO A 2 -14.60 1.52 -17.03
CA PRO A 2 -14.17 2.87 -16.67
C PRO A 2 -13.79 3.66 -17.92
N LYS A 3 -14.16 4.94 -17.97
CA LYS A 3 -13.65 5.88 -18.99
C LYS A 3 -12.62 6.79 -18.35
N ILE A 4 -11.61 7.18 -19.12
CA ILE A 4 -10.64 8.18 -18.71
C ILE A 4 -11.31 9.56 -18.77
N THR A 5 -11.17 10.37 -17.72
CA THR A 5 -11.66 11.75 -17.69
C THR A 5 -10.69 12.71 -18.40
N GLU A 6 -11.10 13.96 -18.63
CA GLU A 6 -10.25 14.99 -19.24
C GLU A 6 -8.94 15.26 -18.46
N LYS A 7 -8.94 14.96 -17.16
CA LYS A 7 -7.76 15.08 -16.27
C LYS A 7 -7.00 13.76 -16.12
N PHE A 8 -7.19 12.82 -17.04
CA PHE A 8 -6.56 11.50 -17.03
C PHE A 8 -6.88 10.66 -15.78
N GLN A 9 -8.04 10.86 -15.17
CA GLN A 9 -8.45 10.08 -14.00
C GLN A 9 -9.22 8.82 -14.44
N ILE A 10 -8.98 7.71 -13.77
CA ILE A 10 -9.72 6.46 -13.93
C ILE A 10 -10.41 6.12 -12.62
N THR A 11 -11.72 5.91 -12.67
CA THR A 11 -12.47 5.44 -11.50
C THR A 11 -12.23 3.94 -11.32
N ILE A 12 -11.67 3.56 -10.17
CA ILE A 12 -11.53 2.15 -9.77
C ILE A 12 -12.93 1.62 -9.40
N PRO A 13 -13.45 0.58 -10.08
CA PRO A 13 -14.78 0.02 -9.79
C PRO A 13 -14.92 -0.49 -8.36
N LYS A 14 -16.16 -0.54 -7.85
CA LYS A 14 -16.46 -0.97 -6.47
C LYS A 14 -15.87 -2.35 -6.14
N GLU A 15 -16.06 -3.32 -7.02
CA GLU A 15 -15.54 -4.69 -6.86
C GLU A 15 -14.02 -4.73 -6.66
N ALA A 16 -13.28 -3.94 -7.45
CA ALA A 16 -11.83 -3.84 -7.30
C ALA A 16 -11.46 -3.18 -5.97
N ARG A 17 -12.16 -2.09 -5.58
CA ARG A 17 -11.89 -1.40 -4.31
C ARG A 17 -12.08 -2.29 -3.09
N GLU A 18 -13.16 -3.07 -3.06
CA GLU A 18 -13.48 -3.99 -1.97
C GLU A 18 -12.46 -5.13 -1.90
N LYS A 19 -12.08 -5.70 -3.05
CA LYS A 19 -11.11 -6.81 -3.11
C LYS A 19 -9.74 -6.44 -2.56
N ILE A 20 -9.27 -5.21 -2.76
CA ILE A 20 -7.96 -4.75 -2.26
C ILE A 20 -8.03 -3.85 -1.02
N GLY A 21 -9.24 -3.61 -0.49
CA GLY A 21 -9.46 -2.74 0.66
C GLY A 21 -8.93 -1.32 0.45
N LEU A 22 -9.23 -0.73 -0.71
CA LEU A 22 -8.79 0.62 -1.09
C LEU A 22 -9.50 1.68 -0.26
N LYS A 23 -8.73 2.53 0.45
CA LYS A 23 -9.25 3.70 1.16
C LYS A 23 -9.06 4.97 0.31
N PRO A 24 -10.01 5.93 0.35
CA PRO A 24 -9.83 7.24 -0.27
C PRO A 24 -8.60 7.95 0.30
N GLY A 25 -7.80 8.58 -0.58
CA GLY A 25 -6.60 9.33 -0.17
C GLY A 25 -5.32 8.51 -0.07
N GLU A 26 -5.35 7.21 -0.35
CA GLU A 26 -4.12 6.40 -0.46
C GLU A 26 -3.25 6.83 -1.65
N GLU A 27 -1.94 6.85 -1.44
CA GLU A 27 -0.95 7.11 -2.49
C GLU A 27 -0.46 5.83 -3.17
N PHE A 28 -0.36 5.88 -4.50
CA PHE A 28 0.12 4.79 -5.33
C PHE A 28 1.22 5.29 -6.27
N ASP A 29 2.17 4.42 -6.57
CA ASP A 29 3.08 4.57 -7.69
C ASP A 29 2.41 4.01 -8.95
N VAL A 30 2.53 4.75 -10.05
CA VAL A 30 2.01 4.36 -11.36
C VAL A 30 3.19 3.84 -12.19
N ILE A 31 3.16 2.55 -12.53
CA ILE A 31 4.23 1.88 -13.27
C ILE A 31 3.67 1.40 -14.60
N VAL A 32 4.31 1.78 -15.70
CA VAL A 32 3.99 1.26 -17.04
C VAL A 32 4.73 -0.05 -17.24
N LEU A 33 4.02 -1.15 -17.51
CA LEU A 33 4.64 -2.45 -17.80
C LEU A 33 4.91 -2.64 -19.29
N ASN A 34 4.01 -2.15 -20.14
CA ASN A 34 4.08 -2.20 -21.60
C ASN A 34 3.10 -1.15 -22.18
N ASP A 35 2.93 -1.14 -23.51
CA ASP A 35 2.10 -0.17 -24.22
C ASP A 35 0.61 -0.21 -23.83
N ASN A 36 0.13 -1.31 -23.25
CA ASN A 36 -1.29 -1.52 -22.94
C ASN A 36 -1.59 -1.67 -21.44
N GLU A 37 -0.57 -1.77 -20.59
CA GLU A 37 -0.74 -2.12 -19.19
C GLU A 37 -0.04 -1.15 -18.25
N ILE A 38 -0.81 -0.69 -17.27
CA ILE A 38 -0.35 0.14 -16.15
C ILE A 38 -0.66 -0.61 -14.86
N VAL A 39 0.33 -0.68 -13.96
CA VAL A 39 0.19 -1.22 -12.62
C VAL A 39 0.21 -0.09 -11.60
N LEU A 40 -0.79 -0.08 -10.74
CA LEU A 40 -0.84 0.76 -9.55
C LEU A 40 -0.26 -0.03 -8.37
N ARG A 41 0.83 0.45 -7.78
CA ARG A 41 1.48 -0.17 -6.62
C ARG A 41 1.32 0.71 -5.40
N ARG A 42 0.81 0.18 -4.28
CA ARG A 42 0.74 0.91 -3.01
C ARG A 42 2.14 1.41 -2.63
N LYS A 43 2.26 2.70 -2.29
CA LYS A 43 3.50 3.20 -1.69
C LYS A 43 3.65 2.60 -0.30
N PHE A 44 4.45 1.55 -0.19
CA PHE A 44 4.98 1.16 1.11
C PHE A 44 6.04 2.18 1.51
N LYS A 45 5.94 2.72 2.73
CA LYS A 45 7.08 3.41 3.34
C LYS A 45 8.21 2.39 3.41
N ARG A 46 9.16 2.45 2.46
CA ARG A 46 10.42 1.74 2.58
C ARG A 46 11.06 2.22 3.87
N ILE A 47 11.30 1.30 4.81
CA ILE A 47 12.12 1.62 5.96
C ILE A 47 13.50 1.97 5.40
N THR A 48 13.88 3.24 5.56
CA THR A 48 15.12 3.81 4.99
C THR A 48 16.35 3.09 5.53
N ASN A 49 16.26 2.53 6.74
CA ASN A 49 17.34 1.77 7.36
C ASN A 49 16.81 0.59 8.21
N PRO A 50 16.51 -0.57 7.60
CA PRO A 50 15.87 -1.69 8.30
C PRO A 50 16.70 -2.20 9.50
N LEU A 51 18.02 -2.05 9.47
CA LEU A 51 18.92 -2.44 10.56
C LEU A 51 18.77 -1.55 11.80
N GLU A 52 18.57 -0.25 11.64
CA GLU A 52 18.39 0.68 12.78
C GLU A 52 17.07 0.44 13.50
N VAL A 53 16.01 0.05 12.77
CA VAL A 53 14.73 -0.28 13.39
C VAL A 53 14.77 -1.61 14.15
N LEU A 54 15.45 -2.63 13.61
CA LEU A 54 15.64 -3.91 14.31
C LEU A 54 16.48 -3.76 15.58
N LEU A 55 17.38 -2.78 15.61
CA LEU A 55 18.19 -2.43 16.78
C LEU A 55 17.45 -1.49 17.76
N GLY A 56 16.17 -1.18 17.52
CA GLY A 56 15.36 -0.33 18.39
C GLY A 56 15.81 1.13 18.46
N LYS A 57 16.63 1.57 17.50
CA LYS A 57 17.17 2.94 17.48
C LYS A 57 16.24 3.93 16.77
N GLU A 58 15.38 3.43 15.89
CA GLU A 58 14.28 4.18 15.29
C GLU A 58 12.94 3.52 15.62
N GLU A 59 11.97 4.32 16.07
CA GLU A 59 10.61 3.84 16.35
C GLU A 59 9.92 3.41 15.05
N TRP A 60 9.62 2.11 14.94
CA TRP A 60 8.80 1.56 13.86
C TRP A 60 7.36 2.11 13.95
N LYS A 61 7.00 3.05 13.07
CA LYS A 61 5.63 3.59 12.94
C LYS A 61 4.78 2.83 11.90
N GLY A 62 4.81 1.50 11.94
CA GLY A 62 3.89 0.66 11.19
C GLY A 62 2.85 0.03 12.12
N GLU A 63 1.58 0.00 11.72
CA GLU A 63 0.52 -0.68 12.48
C GLU A 63 0.76 -2.20 12.47
N ILE A 64 0.88 -2.79 13.67
CA ILE A 64 0.84 -4.24 13.87
C ILE A 64 -0.61 -4.63 14.16
N SER A 65 -1.14 -5.64 13.48
CA SER A 65 -2.49 -6.12 13.78
C SER A 65 -2.50 -6.87 15.13
N PRO A 66 -3.60 -6.82 15.89
CA PRO A 66 -3.65 -7.39 17.25
C PRO A 66 -3.27 -8.87 17.30
N GLU A 67 -3.68 -9.64 16.30
CA GLU A 67 -3.41 -11.07 16.22
C GLU A 67 -1.90 -11.38 16.15
N LYS A 68 -1.13 -10.46 15.54
CA LYS A 68 0.32 -10.55 15.42
C LYS A 68 1.05 -10.13 16.69
N LEU A 69 0.42 -9.30 17.52
CA LEU A 69 0.96 -8.85 18.80
C LEU A 69 0.83 -9.93 19.86
N ASP A 70 -0.28 -10.68 19.83
CA ASP A 70 -0.55 -11.74 20.79
C ASP A 70 0.43 -12.92 20.61
N GLU A 71 0.68 -13.37 19.38
CA GLU A 71 1.68 -14.41 19.08
C GLU A 71 3.11 -14.01 19.50
N LEU A 72 3.45 -12.72 19.44
CA LEU A 72 4.76 -12.21 19.86
C LEU A 72 4.93 -12.11 21.37
N SER A 73 3.84 -12.17 22.14
CA SER A 73 3.84 -11.97 23.60
C SER A 73 3.79 -13.26 24.41
N GLU A 74 3.48 -14.39 23.77
CA GLU A 74 3.36 -15.70 24.42
C GLU A 74 4.69 -16.50 24.48
N GLU A 75 5.84 -15.88 24.18
CA GLU A 75 7.19 -16.43 24.40
C GLU A 75 8.04 -15.57 25.35
#